data_AF-A0A2A5W5C1-F1
#
_entry.id   AF-A0A2A5W5C1-F1
#
_cell.length_a   1.000
_cell.length_b   1.000
_cell.length_c   1.000
_cell.angle_alpha   90.00
_cell.angle_beta   90.00
_cell.angle_gamma   90.00
#
_symmetry.space_group_name_H-M   'P 1'
#
loop_
_entity.id
_entity.type
_entity.pdbx_description
1 polymer ?
#
loop_
_entity_poly.entity_id
_entity_poly.type
_entity_poly.pdbx_seq_one_letter_code
_entity_poly.pdbx_strand_id
1 'polypeptide(L)'
;MIQPTKRKKKVDYEALQSPLMRIPRMNVEAARNLLDLGIRDIFELKGRAPEVLFEEASRKTSGIPADRIRFFRMAVYYAENEKPDPHRLHPDQWQ
;
A
#
# COMPACT_ATOMS: atom_id res chain seq x y z
N MET A 1 -22.03 31.43 -4.20
CA MET A 1 -20.84 30.63 -3.83
C MET A 1 -21.18 29.16 -4.00
N ILE A 2 -20.79 28.53 -5.11
CA ILE A 2 -21.02 27.09 -5.33
C ILE A 2 -19.74 26.37 -4.89
N GLN A 3 -19.80 25.68 -3.77
CA GLN A 3 -18.72 24.78 -3.33
C GLN A 3 -18.66 23.60 -4.32
N PRO A 4 -17.52 23.32 -4.97
CA PRO A 4 -17.43 22.17 -5.86
C PRO A 4 -17.58 20.89 -5.04
N THR A 5 -18.61 20.11 -5.36
CA THR A 5 -18.87 18.80 -4.77
C THR A 5 -17.66 17.90 -5.00
N LYS A 6 -17.14 17.27 -3.94
CA LYS A 6 -16.05 16.28 -4.02
C LYS A 6 -16.44 15.24 -5.08
N ARG A 7 -15.78 15.27 -6.25
CA ARG A 7 -15.89 14.20 -7.25
C ARG A 7 -15.56 12.90 -6.52
N LYS A 8 -16.49 11.95 -6.48
CA LYS A 8 -16.20 10.59 -6.04
C LYS A 8 -15.00 10.10 -6.86
N LYS A 9 -13.84 9.87 -6.21
CA LYS A 9 -12.67 9.29 -6.87
C LYS A 9 -13.13 8.04 -7.60
N LYS A 10 -12.83 7.92 -8.90
CA LYS A 10 -13.04 6.65 -9.62
C LYS A 10 -12.28 5.58 -8.83
N VAL A 11 -12.93 4.44 -8.60
CA VAL A 11 -12.30 3.30 -7.96
C VAL A 11 -11.10 2.89 -8.82
N ASP A 12 -9.93 2.75 -8.19
CA ASP A 12 -8.71 2.30 -8.86
C ASP A 12 -8.79 0.78 -9.06
N TYR A 13 -9.41 0.38 -10.18
CA TYR A 13 -9.64 -1.03 -10.50
C TYR A 13 -8.34 -1.80 -10.72
N GLU A 14 -7.29 -1.14 -11.22
CA GLU A 14 -5.98 -1.75 -11.40
C GLU A 14 -5.39 -2.14 -10.03
N ALA A 15 -5.40 -1.21 -9.07
CA ALA A 15 -4.98 -1.51 -7.71
C ALA A 15 -5.87 -2.55 -7.03
N LEU A 16 -7.20 -2.45 -7.19
CA LEU A 16 -8.16 -3.37 -6.57
C LEU A 16 -8.01 -4.82 -7.08
N GLN A 17 -7.64 -5.01 -8.35
CA GLN A 17 -7.42 -6.34 -8.94
C GLN A 17 -5.96 -6.80 -8.88
N SER A 18 -5.06 -5.98 -8.33
CA SER A 18 -3.65 -6.32 -8.24
C SER A 18 -3.38 -7.50 -7.26
N PRO A 19 -2.30 -8.27 -7.46
CA PRO A 19 -1.86 -9.27 -6.51
C PRO A 19 -1.66 -8.74 -5.09
N LEU A 20 -1.32 -7.45 -4.94
CA LEU A 20 -1.11 -6.79 -3.65
C LEU A 20 -2.36 -6.79 -2.77
N MET A 21 -3.57 -6.88 -3.36
CA MET A 21 -4.82 -6.97 -2.61
C MET A 21 -5.06 -8.34 -1.96
N ARG A 22 -4.20 -9.34 -2.21
CA ARG A 22 -4.20 -10.60 -1.45
C ARG A 22 -3.66 -10.42 -0.03
N ILE A 23 -2.90 -9.34 0.21
CA ILE A 23 -2.39 -9.01 1.54
C ILE A 23 -3.60 -8.61 2.41
N PRO A 24 -3.84 -9.30 3.55
CA PRO A 24 -5.02 -9.01 4.35
C PRO A 24 -5.05 -7.56 4.83
N ARG A 25 -6.23 -6.93 4.76
CA ARG A 25 -6.47 -5.53 5.17
C ARG A 25 -5.65 -4.49 4.41
N MET A 26 -5.14 -4.84 3.23
CA MET A 26 -4.44 -3.89 2.37
C MET A 26 -5.35 -2.75 1.93
N ASN A 27 -4.79 -1.54 1.89
CA ASN A 27 -5.48 -0.36 1.41
C ASN A 27 -5.27 -0.19 -0.10
N VAL A 28 -6.33 0.08 -0.85
CA VAL A 28 -6.29 0.23 -2.31
C VAL A 28 -5.38 1.39 -2.75
N GLU A 29 -5.36 2.50 -2.02
CA GLU A 29 -4.47 3.62 -2.36
C GLU A 29 -2.99 3.28 -2.09
N ALA A 30 -2.70 2.52 -1.03
CA ALA A 30 -1.35 2.02 -0.77
C ALA A 30 -0.90 0.99 -1.82
N ALA A 31 -1.79 0.09 -2.23
CA ALA A 31 -1.54 -0.84 -3.34
C ALA A 31 -1.27 -0.08 -4.64
N ARG A 32 -2.03 0.99 -4.91
CA ARG A 32 -1.77 1.87 -6.05
C ARG A 32 -0.38 2.50 -5.98
N ASN A 33 0.02 3.00 -4.81
CA ASN A 33 1.35 3.58 -4.65
C ASN A 33 2.46 2.56 -4.95
N LEU A 34 2.32 1.30 -4.55
CA LEU A 34 3.26 0.23 -4.89
C LEU A 34 3.27 -0.07 -6.40
N LEU A 35 2.10 -0.11 -7.05
CA LEU A 35 2.02 -0.27 -8.51
C LEU A 35 2.73 0.87 -9.25
N ASP A 36 2.58 2.12 -8.80
CA ASP A 36 3.24 3.29 -9.39
C ASP A 36 4.77 3.28 -9.17
N LEU A 37 5.27 2.51 -8.20
CA LEU A 37 6.70 2.18 -8.04
C LEU A 37 7.17 1.06 -8.98
N GLY A 38 6.24 0.39 -9.68
CA GLY A 38 6.53 -0.73 -10.57
C GLY A 38 6.43 -2.10 -9.89
N ILE A 39 5.98 -2.17 -8.63
CA ILE A 39 5.80 -3.43 -7.90
C ILE A 39 4.45 -4.01 -8.31
N ARG A 40 4.47 -5.11 -9.05
CA ARG A 40 3.30 -5.78 -9.61
C ARG A 40 2.93 -7.06 -8.88
N ASP A 41 3.87 -7.66 -8.16
CA ASP A 41 3.63 -8.86 -7.37
C ASP A 41 4.14 -8.70 -5.93
N ILE A 42 3.57 -9.51 -5.02
CA ILE A 42 3.93 -9.55 -3.61
C ILE A 42 5.39 -9.99 -3.44
N PHE A 43 5.88 -10.93 -4.26
CA PHE A 43 7.26 -11.43 -4.09
C PHE A 43 8.32 -10.33 -4.31
N GLU A 44 8.01 -9.29 -5.09
CA GLU A 44 8.94 -8.18 -5.39
C GLU A 44 9.16 -7.25 -4.18
N LEU A 45 8.31 -7.37 -3.15
CA LEU A 45 8.48 -6.67 -1.87
C LEU A 45 9.52 -7.35 -0.96
N LYS A 46 9.86 -8.62 -1.21
CA LYS A 46 10.76 -9.39 -0.35
C LYS A 46 12.16 -8.76 -0.34
N GLY A 47 12.69 -8.47 0.84
CA GLY A 47 14.01 -7.83 0.99
C GLY A 47 14.05 -6.35 0.63
N ARG A 48 12.90 -5.71 0.37
CA ARG A 48 12.80 -4.25 0.21
C ARG A 48 12.55 -3.60 1.57
N ALA A 49 13.17 -2.45 1.80
CA ALA A 49 12.91 -1.66 3.00
C ALA A 49 11.58 -0.90 2.86
N PRO A 50 10.59 -1.09 3.76
CA PRO A 50 9.31 -0.38 3.71
C PRO A 50 9.45 1.13 3.70
N GLU A 51 10.38 1.67 4.49
CA GLU A 51 10.67 3.09 4.63
C GLU A 51 11.14 3.69 3.29
N VAL A 52 12.01 2.97 2.57
CA VAL A 52 12.51 3.39 1.26
C VAL A 52 11.37 3.39 0.24
N LEU A 53 10.57 2.32 0.20
CA LEU A 53 9.41 2.25 -0.69
C LEU A 53 8.42 3.39 -0.41
N PHE A 54 8.16 3.69 0.86
CA PHE A 54 7.27 4.78 1.25
C PHE A 54 7.82 6.14 0.84
N GLU A 55 9.12 6.37 1.00
CA GLU A 55 9.78 7.61 0.59
C GLU A 55 9.74 7.78 -0.93
N GLU A 56 10.03 6.73 -1.70
CA GLU A 56 9.92 6.70 -3.16
C GLU A 56 8.48 6.98 -3.61
N ALA A 57 7.49 6.36 -2.95
CA ALA A 57 6.08 6.61 -3.24
C ALA A 57 5.72 8.07 -2.97
N SER A 58 6.17 8.63 -1.85
CA SER A 58 5.94 10.03 -1.46
C SER A 58 6.54 11.03 -2.44
N ARG A 59 7.66 10.67 -3.09
CA ARG A 59 8.26 11.46 -4.18
C ARG A 59 7.41 11.41 -5.46
N LYS A 60 6.75 10.29 -5.77
CA LYS A 60 5.94 10.13 -6.98
C LYS A 60 4.51 10.62 -6.84
N THR A 61 3.90 10.47 -5.66
CA THR A 61 2.51 10.81 -5.40
C THR A 61 2.43 11.88 -4.32
N SER A 62 2.04 13.09 -4.71
CA SER A 62 1.90 14.20 -3.77
C SER A 62 0.76 13.95 -2.76
N GLY A 63 1.00 14.31 -1.50
CA GLY A 63 -0.02 14.27 -0.46
C GLY A 63 -0.31 12.88 0.11
N ILE A 64 0.65 11.94 0.03
CA ILE A 64 0.54 10.68 0.77
C ILE A 64 0.58 10.99 2.29
N PRO A 65 -0.44 10.57 3.05
CA PRO A 65 -0.44 10.68 4.51
C PRO A 65 0.69 9.85 5.16
N ALA A 66 1.33 10.40 6.19
CA ALA A 66 2.45 9.74 6.89
C ALA A 66 2.05 8.39 7.50
N ASP A 67 0.82 8.25 7.98
CA ASP A 67 0.30 7.02 8.56
C ASP A 67 0.25 5.88 7.53
N ARG A 68 0.26 6.17 6.22
CA ARG A 68 0.19 5.15 5.16
C ARG A 68 1.40 4.20 5.15
N ILE A 69 2.53 4.57 5.75
CA ILE A 69 3.72 3.70 5.88
C ILE A 69 3.39 2.34 6.51
N ARG A 70 2.37 2.27 7.38
CA ARG A 70 1.92 1.03 8.01
C ARG A 70 1.52 -0.06 7.01
N PHE A 71 0.96 0.33 5.87
CA PHE A 71 0.61 -0.61 4.80
C PHE A 71 1.85 -1.12 4.06
N PHE A 72 2.88 -0.28 3.88
CA PHE A 72 4.14 -0.69 3.27
C PHE A 72 4.87 -1.71 4.16
N ARG A 73 4.94 -1.44 5.46
CA ARG A 73 5.55 -2.33 6.46
C ARG A 73 4.84 -3.68 6.52
N MET A 74 3.51 -3.66 6.61
CA MET A 74 2.70 -4.88 6.59
C MET A 74 2.89 -5.66 5.28
N ALA A 75 2.98 -4.97 4.13
CA ALA A 75 3.13 -5.62 2.84
C ALA A 75 4.48 -6.33 2.69
N VAL A 76 5.57 -5.69 3.11
CA VAL A 76 6.91 -6.32 3.15
C VAL A 76 6.91 -7.49 4.13
N TYR A 77 6.37 -7.32 5.34
CA TYR A 77 6.25 -8.42 6.31
C TYR A 77 5.51 -9.62 5.72
N TYR A 78 4.37 -9.39 5.07
CA TYR A 78 3.62 -10.45 4.42
C TYR A 78 4.43 -11.15 3.30
N ALA A 79 5.19 -10.40 2.50
CA ALA A 79 6.01 -10.96 1.43
C ALA A 79 7.22 -11.77 1.95
N GLU A 80 7.77 -11.39 3.10
CA GLU A 80 8.93 -12.05 3.70
C GLU A 80 8.59 -13.32 4.47
N ASN A 81 7.33 -13.49 4.88
CA ASN A 81 6.89 -14.59 5.72
C ASN A 81 5.94 -15.50 4.95
N GLU A 82 6.37 -16.74 4.65
CA GLU A 82 5.50 -17.73 3.97
C GLU A 82 4.27 -18.11 4.82
N LYS A 83 4.41 -18.06 6.15
CA LYS A 83 3.36 -18.28 7.13
C LYS A 83 3.28 -17.09 8.09
N PRO A 84 2.73 -15.95 7.63
CA PRO A 84 2.67 -14.75 8.45
C PRO A 84 1.70 -14.94 9.62
N ASP A 85 2.03 -14.36 10.78
CA ASP A 85 1.17 -14.35 11.95
C ASP A 85 -0.10 -13.53 11.64
N PRO A 86 -1.31 -14.11 11.72
CA PRO A 86 -2.57 -13.41 11.45
C PRO A 86 -2.76 -12.14 12.29
N HIS A 87 -2.21 -12.08 13.52
CA HIS A 87 -2.30 -10.89 14.37
C HIS A 87 -1.46 -9.73 13.82
N ARG A 88 -0.33 -10.04 13.16
CA ARG A 88 0.54 -9.06 12.51
C ARG A 88 0.01 -8.63 11.13
N LEU A 89 -1.03 -9.26 10.60
CA LEU A 89 -1.72 -8.84 9.37
C LEU A 89 -2.83 -7.83 9.64
N HIS A 90 -2.48 -6.84 10.47
CA HIS A 90 -3.29 -5.68 10.75
C HIS A 90 -2.41 -4.43 10.68
N PRO A 91 -2.79 -3.39 9.92
CA PRO A 91 -1.98 -2.18 9.76
C PRO A 91 -1.68 -1.48 11.10
N ASP A 92 -2.55 -1.61 12.10
CA ASP A 92 -2.34 -1.05 13.44
C ASP A 92 -1.13 -1.64 14.18
N GLN A 93 -0.63 -2.81 13.78
CA GLN A 93 0.61 -3.39 14.33
C GLN A 93 1.89 -2.74 13.75
N TRP A 94 1.75 -1.82 12.80
CA TRP A 94 2.85 -1.27 12.01
C TRP A 94 2.88 0.27 11.99
N GLN A 95 2.46 0.90 13.09
CA GLN A 95 2.48 2.37 13.27
C GLN A 95 3.84 2.98 13.00
#